data_AF-A0A832SIR5-F1
#
_entry.id   AF-A0A832SIR5-F1
#
_cell.length_a   1.000
_cell.length_b   1.000
_cell.length_c   1.000
_cell.angle_alpha   90.00
_cell.angle_beta   90.00
_cell.angle_gamma   90.00
#
_symmetry.space_group_name_H-M   'P 1'
#
loop_
_entity.id
_entity.type
_entity.pdbx_description
1 polymer ?
#
loop_
_entity_poly.entity_id
_entity_poly.type
_entity_poly.pdbx_seq_one_letter_code
_entity_poly.pdbx_strand_id
1 'polypeptide(L)'
;IAKEVIEKFVYNVERLQVGEPMVIESDIGPLVNEDALENISSMVDDAKKKGAQILAGGTQIGNKGYFYKPTILTGLTPEMRISNEETFGPVAPITVFDDEKEAIKLANDSEYGLGASIWTDDLKKAESVSKQIESGIVTVNNVVISDPRVPFGGIKHSGFGRELSKYGMLEFVNIKSIRFYDQLIHHHYVE
;
A
#
# COMPACT_ATOMS: atom_id res chain seq x y z
N ILE A 1 22.35 -1.37 4.00
CA ILE A 1 21.26 -1.79 4.92
C ILE A 1 20.36 -2.89 4.35
N ALA A 2 20.13 -2.95 3.02
CA ALA A 2 19.17 -3.88 2.41
C ALA A 2 19.32 -5.35 2.86
N LYS A 3 20.53 -5.92 2.79
CA LYS A 3 20.80 -7.29 3.24
C LYS A 3 20.32 -7.56 4.68
N GLU A 4 20.73 -6.70 5.62
CA GLU A 4 20.39 -6.86 7.03
C GLU A 4 18.87 -6.72 7.28
N VAL A 5 18.22 -5.79 6.59
CA VAL A 5 16.76 -5.60 6.67
C VAL A 5 16.04 -6.83 6.14
N ILE A 6 16.45 -7.35 4.99
CA ILE A 6 15.85 -8.55 4.38
C ILE A 6 16.03 -9.77 5.28
N GLU A 7 17.23 -10.01 5.82
CA GLU A 7 17.49 -11.12 6.73
C GLU A 7 16.62 -11.05 8.00
N LYS A 8 16.52 -9.86 8.61
CA LYS A 8 15.65 -9.65 9.78
C LYS A 8 14.17 -9.78 9.42
N PHE A 9 13.75 -9.31 8.25
CA PHE A 9 12.37 -9.41 7.81
C PHE A 9 11.97 -10.87 7.57
N VAL A 10 12.80 -11.64 6.86
CA VAL A 10 12.64 -13.09 6.68
C VAL A 10 12.55 -13.80 8.04
N TYR A 11 13.50 -13.54 8.93
CA TYR A 11 13.50 -14.15 10.28
C TYR A 11 12.21 -13.91 11.06
N ASN A 12 11.63 -12.71 10.98
CA ASN A 12 10.36 -12.42 11.68
C ASN A 12 9.16 -13.04 10.97
N VAL A 13 9.10 -12.99 9.64
CA VAL A 13 7.99 -13.54 8.85
C VAL A 13 7.90 -15.06 8.98
N GLU A 14 9.03 -15.78 9.01
CA GLU A 14 9.05 -17.24 9.21
C GLU A 14 8.51 -17.69 10.58
N ARG A 15 8.43 -16.78 11.55
CA ARG A 15 7.94 -17.05 12.90
C ARG A 15 6.46 -16.77 13.08
N LEU A 16 5.80 -16.19 12.06
CA LEU A 16 4.37 -15.93 12.09
C LEU A 16 3.59 -17.25 12.05
N GLN A 17 2.67 -17.42 12.98
CA GLN A 17 1.82 -18.59 13.05
C GLN A 17 0.60 -18.40 12.15
N VAL A 18 0.54 -19.20 11.10
CA VAL A 18 -0.65 -19.29 10.24
C VAL A 18 -1.60 -20.31 10.84
N GLY A 19 -2.83 -19.90 11.15
CA GLY A 19 -3.76 -20.77 11.86
C GLY A 19 -5.19 -20.26 11.90
N GLU A 20 -6.04 -21.02 12.60
CA GLU A 20 -7.44 -20.70 12.78
C GLU A 20 -7.61 -19.33 13.47
N PRO A 21 -8.46 -18.42 12.95
CA PRO A 21 -8.59 -17.06 13.49
C PRO A 21 -9.05 -16.96 14.95
N MET A 22 -9.69 -18.02 15.47
CA MET A 22 -10.17 -18.07 16.85
C MET A 22 -9.12 -18.56 17.84
N VAL A 23 -7.93 -18.95 17.37
CA VAL A 23 -6.80 -19.38 18.20
C VAL A 23 -5.92 -18.16 18.49
N ILE A 24 -5.62 -17.92 19.76
CA ILE A 24 -4.94 -16.70 20.22
C ILE A 24 -3.50 -16.61 19.72
N GLU A 25 -2.87 -17.76 19.47
CA GLU A 25 -1.52 -17.86 18.94
C GLU A 25 -1.44 -17.63 17.42
N SER A 26 -2.57 -17.59 16.70
CA SER A 26 -2.59 -17.36 15.25
C SER A 26 -2.31 -15.89 14.93
N ASP A 27 -1.21 -15.62 14.24
CA ASP A 27 -0.88 -14.29 13.72
C ASP A 27 -1.60 -13.99 12.40
N ILE A 28 -1.77 -15.02 11.55
CA ILE A 28 -2.34 -14.88 10.20
C ILE A 28 -3.41 -15.93 9.97
N GLY A 29 -4.62 -15.47 9.62
CA GLY A 29 -5.75 -16.31 9.26
C GLY A 29 -5.75 -16.79 7.79
N PRO A 30 -6.81 -17.48 7.35
CA PRO A 30 -6.95 -17.86 5.95
C PRO A 30 -7.32 -16.65 5.09
N LEU A 31 -7.10 -16.79 3.79
CA LEU A 31 -7.69 -15.92 2.77
C LEU A 31 -9.21 -16.10 2.73
N VAL A 32 -9.90 -15.15 2.11
CA VAL A 32 -11.37 -15.08 2.11
C VAL A 32 -12.04 -16.23 1.35
N ASN A 33 -11.43 -16.69 0.25
CA ASN A 33 -11.99 -17.73 -0.62
C ASN A 33 -10.90 -18.46 -1.44
N GLU A 34 -11.33 -19.45 -2.22
CA GLU A 34 -10.48 -20.24 -3.12
C GLU A 34 -9.87 -19.37 -4.24
N ASP A 35 -10.66 -18.49 -4.87
CA ASP A 35 -10.18 -17.60 -5.95
C ASP A 35 -9.01 -16.73 -5.50
N ALA A 36 -9.05 -16.19 -4.27
CA ALA A 36 -7.96 -15.39 -3.71
C ALA A 36 -6.69 -16.23 -3.51
N LEU A 37 -6.84 -17.47 -3.04
CA LEU A 37 -5.74 -18.41 -2.86
C LEU A 37 -5.10 -18.80 -4.20
N GLU A 38 -5.91 -19.13 -5.19
CA GLU A 38 -5.45 -19.46 -6.54
C GLU A 38 -4.76 -18.26 -7.20
N ASN A 39 -5.33 -17.07 -7.10
CA ASN A 39 -4.74 -15.86 -7.68
C ASN A 39 -3.36 -15.60 -7.08
N ILE A 40 -3.23 -15.57 -5.76
CA ILE A 40 -1.94 -15.36 -5.08
C ILE A 40 -0.93 -16.44 -5.48
N SER A 41 -1.33 -17.71 -5.47
CA SER A 41 -0.44 -18.80 -5.88
C SER A 41 0.04 -18.63 -7.31
N SER A 42 -0.85 -18.22 -8.23
CA SER A 42 -0.52 -17.99 -9.63
C SER A 42 0.46 -16.82 -9.83
N MET A 43 0.35 -15.76 -9.02
CA MET A 43 1.26 -14.61 -9.07
C MET A 43 2.66 -14.97 -8.56
N VAL A 44 2.74 -15.75 -7.48
CA VAL A 44 4.01 -16.25 -6.95
C VAL A 44 4.69 -17.21 -7.95
N ASP A 45 3.92 -18.09 -8.58
CA ASP A 45 4.42 -18.98 -9.62
C ASP A 45 4.89 -18.23 -10.88
N ASP A 46 4.19 -17.17 -11.29
CA ASP A 46 4.61 -16.28 -12.38
C ASP A 46 5.95 -15.63 -12.07
N ALA A 47 6.09 -15.02 -10.88
CA ALA A 47 7.33 -14.39 -10.44
C ALA A 47 8.49 -15.39 -10.40
N LYS A 48 8.26 -16.59 -9.85
CA LYS A 48 9.25 -17.66 -9.79
C LYS A 48 9.70 -18.10 -11.19
N LYS A 49 8.76 -18.29 -12.13
CA LYS A 49 9.06 -18.65 -13.53
C LYS A 49 9.86 -17.58 -14.25
N LYS A 50 9.68 -16.32 -13.88
CA LYS A 50 10.41 -15.15 -14.42
C LYS A 50 11.72 -14.84 -13.68
N GLY A 51 12.11 -15.66 -12.70
CA GLY A 51 13.42 -15.58 -12.05
C GLY A 51 13.44 -14.90 -10.68
N ALA A 52 12.29 -14.56 -10.10
CA ALA A 52 12.24 -14.08 -8.72
C ALA A 52 12.71 -15.18 -7.76
N GLN A 53 13.36 -14.76 -6.68
CA GLN A 53 13.77 -15.64 -5.60
C GLN A 53 12.75 -15.59 -4.47
N ILE A 54 12.25 -16.75 -4.06
CA ILE A 54 11.41 -16.90 -2.87
C ILE A 54 12.34 -17.06 -1.67
N LEU A 55 12.32 -16.08 -0.77
CA LEU A 55 13.14 -16.08 0.45
C LEU A 55 12.44 -16.77 1.63
N ALA A 56 11.11 -16.75 1.65
CA ALA A 56 10.27 -17.43 2.64
C ALA A 56 8.91 -17.78 2.01
N GLY A 57 8.26 -18.83 2.51
CA GLY A 57 6.89 -19.20 2.12
C GLY A 57 6.75 -19.72 0.69
N GLY A 58 5.79 -19.17 -0.05
CA GLY A 58 5.53 -19.45 -1.46
C GLY A 58 4.62 -20.65 -1.74
N THR A 59 3.88 -21.13 -0.74
CA THR A 59 3.01 -22.31 -0.89
C THR A 59 1.73 -22.19 -0.05
N GLN A 60 0.67 -22.84 -0.51
CA GLN A 60 -0.52 -23.13 0.29
C GLN A 60 -0.19 -24.01 1.52
N ILE A 61 -1.02 -23.94 2.56
CA ILE A 61 -0.95 -24.79 3.75
C ILE A 61 -2.17 -25.70 3.80
N GLY A 62 -1.93 -27.01 3.94
CA GLY A 62 -2.99 -28.02 4.15
C GLY A 62 -3.92 -28.20 2.95
N ASN A 63 -5.04 -28.90 3.19
CA ASN A 63 -6.06 -29.24 2.19
C ASN A 63 -7.47 -28.78 2.60
N LYS A 64 -7.59 -28.00 3.69
CA LYS A 64 -8.85 -27.46 4.20
C LYS A 64 -8.63 -26.01 4.61
N GLY A 65 -9.55 -25.15 4.19
CA GLY A 65 -9.42 -23.70 4.34
C GLY A 65 -8.45 -23.10 3.31
N TYR A 66 -8.38 -21.77 3.27
CA TYR A 66 -7.65 -21.03 2.24
C TYR A 66 -6.36 -20.42 2.78
N PHE A 67 -5.51 -21.25 3.38
CA PHE A 67 -4.30 -20.79 4.05
C PHE A 67 -3.10 -20.71 3.08
N TYR A 68 -2.39 -19.60 3.12
CA TYR A 68 -1.18 -19.39 2.34
C TYR A 68 -0.02 -18.96 3.23
N LYS A 69 1.18 -19.49 3.01
CA LYS A 69 2.36 -19.13 3.81
C LYS A 69 2.72 -17.65 3.56
N PRO A 70 3.05 -16.88 4.61
CA PRO A 70 3.70 -15.59 4.47
C PRO A 70 4.92 -15.71 3.56
N THR A 71 4.90 -14.95 2.46
CA THR A 71 5.82 -15.14 1.34
C THR A 71 6.64 -13.88 1.13
N ILE A 72 7.94 -14.03 0.98
CA ILE A 72 8.84 -12.93 0.65
C ILE A 72 9.51 -13.24 -0.68
N LEU A 73 9.49 -12.28 -1.61
CA LEU A 73 10.16 -12.39 -2.90
C LEU A 73 11.19 -11.27 -3.08
N THR A 74 12.27 -11.57 -3.79
CA THR A 74 13.26 -10.59 -4.28
C THR A 74 13.65 -10.88 -5.72
N GLY A 75 14.44 -10.01 -6.34
CA GLY A 75 14.86 -10.13 -7.75
C GLY A 75 13.69 -9.88 -8.69
N LEU A 76 12.84 -8.91 -8.34
CA LEU A 76 11.63 -8.59 -9.09
C LEU A 76 11.97 -7.79 -10.34
N THR A 77 11.19 -8.02 -11.40
CA THR A 77 11.28 -7.26 -12.64
C THR A 77 9.90 -6.71 -13.03
N PRO A 78 9.83 -5.64 -13.85
CA PRO A 78 8.57 -5.06 -14.28
C PRO A 78 7.65 -6.02 -15.05
N GLU A 79 8.19 -7.11 -15.63
CA GLU A 79 7.40 -8.09 -16.37
C GLU A 79 6.64 -9.05 -15.44
N MET A 80 6.97 -9.10 -14.15
CA MET A 80 6.31 -9.98 -13.19
C MET A 80 4.97 -9.40 -12.76
N ARG A 81 3.93 -10.23 -12.66
CA ARG A 81 2.61 -9.78 -12.18
C ARG A 81 2.69 -9.14 -10.81
N ILE A 82 3.48 -9.73 -9.90
CA ILE A 82 3.66 -9.25 -8.52
C ILE A 82 4.26 -7.84 -8.40
N SER A 83 4.87 -7.32 -9.48
CA SER A 83 5.42 -5.95 -9.50
C SER A 83 4.37 -4.90 -9.82
N ASN A 84 3.24 -5.28 -10.43
CA ASN A 84 2.25 -4.35 -10.97
C ASN A 84 0.82 -4.61 -10.51
N GLU A 85 0.51 -5.83 -10.06
CA GLU A 85 -0.81 -6.23 -9.59
C GLU A 85 -0.83 -6.37 -8.07
N GLU A 86 -1.95 -6.02 -7.45
CA GLU A 86 -2.16 -6.16 -6.01
C GLU A 86 -2.39 -7.63 -5.63
N THR A 87 -1.63 -8.14 -4.65
CA THR A 87 -1.69 -9.55 -4.24
C THR A 87 -2.86 -9.85 -3.30
N PHE A 88 -3.33 -8.87 -2.51
CA PHE A 88 -4.39 -9.04 -1.51
C PHE A 88 -4.17 -10.22 -0.52
N GLY A 89 -2.92 -10.56 -0.24
CA GLY A 89 -2.59 -11.63 0.70
C GLY A 89 -1.22 -11.48 1.33
N PRO A 90 -0.75 -12.51 2.07
CA PRO A 90 0.46 -12.42 2.86
C PRO A 90 1.71 -12.59 1.97
N VAL A 91 1.88 -11.73 0.97
CA VAL A 91 3.00 -11.76 0.02
C VAL A 91 3.67 -10.39 -0.03
N ALA A 92 4.94 -10.35 0.34
CA ALA A 92 5.78 -9.14 0.42
C ALA A 92 6.87 -9.17 -0.67
N PRO A 93 6.64 -8.51 -1.82
CA PRO A 93 7.70 -8.23 -2.80
C PRO A 93 8.72 -7.23 -2.25
N ILE A 94 10.02 -7.47 -2.45
CA ILE A 94 11.10 -6.58 -2.05
C ILE A 94 11.91 -6.16 -3.28
N THR A 95 12.00 -4.85 -3.49
CA THR A 95 12.89 -4.23 -4.48
C THR A 95 13.97 -3.44 -3.75
N VAL A 96 15.23 -3.63 -4.14
CA VAL A 96 16.37 -2.87 -3.62
C VAL A 96 16.72 -1.78 -4.64
N PHE A 97 17.05 -0.60 -4.13
CA PHE A 97 17.47 0.56 -4.92
C PHE A 97 18.78 1.11 -4.36
N ASP A 98 19.51 1.85 -5.18
CA ASP A 98 20.83 2.40 -4.84
C ASP A 98 20.72 3.82 -4.27
N ASP A 99 19.78 4.63 -4.75
CA ASP A 99 19.63 6.02 -4.34
C ASP A 99 18.17 6.50 -4.20
N GLU A 100 18.02 7.70 -3.62
CA GLU A 100 16.71 8.31 -3.38
C GLU A 100 15.92 8.58 -4.66
N LYS A 101 16.58 8.99 -5.75
CA LYS A 101 15.89 9.31 -6.99
C LYS A 101 15.33 8.05 -7.63
N GLU A 102 16.11 6.97 -7.61
CA GLU A 102 15.66 5.65 -8.03
C GLU A 102 14.49 5.17 -7.16
N ALA A 103 14.57 5.31 -5.84
CA ALA A 103 13.50 4.92 -4.93
C ALA A 103 12.18 5.65 -5.23
N ILE A 104 12.23 6.97 -5.44
CA ILE A 104 11.05 7.77 -5.80
C ILE A 104 10.49 7.34 -7.15
N LYS A 105 11.37 7.10 -8.14
CA LYS A 105 10.96 6.62 -9.45
C LYS A 105 10.23 5.30 -9.34
N LEU A 106 10.80 4.31 -8.65
CA LEU A 106 10.19 2.99 -8.46
C LEU A 106 8.87 3.08 -7.68
N ALA A 107 8.79 3.91 -6.65
CA ALA A 107 7.56 4.09 -5.87
C ALA A 107 6.42 4.72 -6.68
N ASN A 108 6.75 5.61 -7.63
CA ASN A 108 5.78 6.27 -8.49
C ASN A 108 5.47 5.51 -9.79
N ASP A 109 6.31 4.53 -10.17
CA ASP A 109 6.13 3.64 -11.33
C ASP A 109 5.05 2.57 -11.02
N SER A 110 3.85 3.07 -10.74
CA SER A 110 2.67 2.28 -10.42
C SER A 110 1.43 3.02 -10.94
N GLU A 111 0.47 2.24 -11.44
CA GLU A 111 -0.88 2.72 -11.74
C GLU A 111 -1.68 3.07 -10.48
N TYR A 112 -1.18 2.63 -9.31
CA TYR A 112 -1.79 2.85 -8.00
C TYR A 112 -1.09 3.98 -7.24
N GLY A 113 -1.79 4.52 -6.23
CA GLY A 113 -1.34 5.62 -5.40
C GLY A 113 -2.19 5.76 -4.15
N LEU A 114 -2.42 4.66 -3.42
CA LEU A 114 -3.26 4.66 -2.22
C LEU A 114 -2.54 5.30 -1.03
N GLY A 115 -1.46 4.66 -0.57
CA GLY A 115 -0.64 5.17 0.54
C GLY A 115 0.81 4.70 0.44
N ALA A 116 1.71 5.45 1.07
CA ALA A 116 3.13 5.14 1.13
C ALA A 116 3.69 5.39 2.52
N SER A 117 4.82 4.74 2.83
CA SER A 117 5.51 4.86 4.11
C SER A 117 7.01 5.07 3.89
N ILE A 118 7.57 6.09 4.55
CA ILE A 118 8.98 6.45 4.49
C ILE A 118 9.61 6.23 5.87
N TRP A 119 10.73 5.53 5.94
CA TRP A 119 11.44 5.25 7.19
C TRP A 119 12.84 5.89 7.15
N THR A 120 13.07 6.91 7.96
CA THR A 120 14.34 7.63 8.06
C THR A 120 14.40 8.47 9.33
N ASP A 121 15.61 8.65 9.88
CA ASP A 121 15.92 9.57 10.95
C ASP A 121 16.04 11.04 10.47
N ASP A 122 16.31 11.26 9.18
CA ASP A 122 16.35 12.60 8.58
C ASP A 122 14.95 13.08 8.18
N LEU A 123 14.33 13.87 9.06
CA LEU A 123 13.00 14.41 8.83
C LEU A 123 12.94 15.44 7.70
N LYS A 124 14.04 16.13 7.37
CA LYS A 124 14.06 17.05 6.22
C LYS A 124 14.01 16.27 4.91
N LYS A 125 14.76 15.16 4.87
CA LYS A 125 14.68 14.19 3.77
C LYS A 125 13.28 13.62 3.65
N ALA A 126 12.69 13.16 4.76
CA ALA A 126 11.32 12.64 4.78
C ALA A 126 10.30 13.65 4.22
N GLU A 127 10.40 14.93 4.61
CA GLU A 127 9.52 15.99 4.09
C GLU A 127 9.73 16.20 2.57
N SER A 128 10.98 16.23 2.10
CA SER A 128 11.28 16.41 0.67
C SER A 128 10.83 15.22 -0.17
N VAL A 129 11.04 14.00 0.30
CA VAL A 129 10.65 12.76 -0.41
C VAL A 129 9.14 12.60 -0.39
N SER A 130 8.47 12.81 0.75
CA SER A 130 7.01 12.65 0.85
C SER A 130 6.22 13.54 -0.13
N LYS A 131 6.72 14.75 -0.43
CA LYS A 131 6.14 15.64 -1.45
C LYS A 131 6.26 15.11 -2.88
N GLN A 132 7.21 14.22 -3.14
CA GLN A 132 7.46 13.65 -4.47
C GLN A 132 6.77 12.30 -4.68
N ILE A 133 6.32 11.65 -3.60
CA ILE A 133 5.61 10.36 -3.70
C ILE A 133 4.15 10.61 -4.12
N GLU A 134 3.76 9.99 -5.22
CA GLU A 134 2.42 10.07 -5.79
C GLU A 134 1.46 9.12 -5.08
N SER A 135 1.01 9.49 -3.88
CA SER A 135 0.03 8.74 -3.11
C SER A 135 -0.96 9.63 -2.38
N GLY A 136 -2.11 9.08 -2.03
CA GLY A 136 -3.15 9.79 -1.28
C GLY A 136 -2.75 10.12 0.16
N ILE A 137 -1.89 9.31 0.76
CA ILE A 137 -1.35 9.48 2.12
C ILE A 137 0.09 9.00 2.19
N VAL A 138 0.97 9.80 2.80
CA VAL A 138 2.34 9.40 3.12
C VAL A 138 2.55 9.45 4.62
N THR A 139 3.00 8.33 5.21
CA THR A 139 3.41 8.28 6.62
C THR A 139 4.93 8.26 6.73
N VAL A 140 5.46 8.89 7.78
CA VAL A 140 6.90 8.90 8.09
C VAL A 140 7.12 8.17 9.41
N ASN A 141 8.03 7.20 9.40
CA ASN A 141 8.39 6.35 10.54
C ASN A 141 7.20 5.61 11.17
N ASN A 142 6.20 5.30 10.36
CA ASN A 142 5.07 4.46 10.73
C ASN A 142 4.43 3.85 9.48
N VAL A 143 3.71 2.75 9.64
CA VAL A 143 2.91 2.17 8.56
C VAL A 143 1.70 3.06 8.25
N VAL A 144 1.10 2.87 7.08
CA VAL A 144 -0.14 3.55 6.70
C VAL A 144 -1.28 3.00 7.55
N ILE A 145 -1.96 3.86 8.31
CA ILE A 145 -3.06 3.49 9.20
C ILE A 145 -4.18 4.51 9.04
N SER A 146 -5.43 4.05 9.03
CA SER A 146 -6.60 4.91 9.03
C SER A 146 -6.79 5.61 10.38
N ASP A 147 -7.00 6.92 10.36
CA ASP A 147 -7.40 7.72 11.52
C ASP A 147 -8.68 8.48 11.14
N PRO A 148 -9.78 8.39 11.92
CA PRO A 148 -11.05 9.05 11.57
C PRO A 148 -10.93 10.58 11.42
N ARG A 149 -9.85 11.20 11.93
CA ARG A 149 -9.60 12.64 11.88
C ARG A 149 -8.79 13.07 10.64
N VAL A 150 -8.14 12.13 9.95
CA VAL A 150 -7.24 12.38 8.82
C VAL A 150 -7.91 11.86 7.54
N PRO A 151 -7.92 12.62 6.42
CA PRO A 151 -8.48 12.11 5.18
C PRO A 151 -7.70 10.90 4.67
N PHE A 152 -8.43 9.91 4.14
CA PHE A 152 -7.85 8.72 3.52
C PHE A 152 -8.45 8.52 2.13
N GLY A 153 -7.67 8.00 1.19
CA GLY A 153 -8.14 7.73 -0.18
C GLY A 153 -7.06 7.98 -1.20
N GLY A 154 -7.04 7.17 -2.26
CA GLY A 154 -5.95 7.16 -3.22
C GLY A 154 -6.02 8.25 -4.27
N ILE A 155 -5.01 8.22 -5.14
CA ILE A 155 -4.98 8.89 -6.44
C ILE A 155 -4.78 7.84 -7.54
N LYS A 156 -4.72 8.26 -8.81
CA LYS A 156 -4.60 7.36 -9.98
C LYS A 156 -5.71 6.30 -9.99
N HIS A 157 -5.39 5.03 -10.20
CA HIS A 157 -6.36 3.94 -10.17
C HIS A 157 -6.75 3.49 -8.76
N SER A 158 -6.15 4.05 -7.70
CA SER A 158 -6.52 3.76 -6.30
C SER A 158 -7.76 4.51 -5.81
N GLY A 159 -8.37 5.36 -6.65
CA GLY A 159 -9.67 5.96 -6.37
C GLY A 159 -9.75 7.46 -6.63
N PHE A 160 -10.94 8.01 -6.37
CA PHE A 160 -11.26 9.43 -6.49
C PHE A 160 -12.01 9.89 -5.23
N GLY A 161 -11.80 11.16 -4.84
CA GLY A 161 -12.36 11.71 -3.60
C GLY A 161 -11.56 11.31 -2.35
N ARG A 162 -12.09 11.63 -1.18
CA ARG A 162 -11.52 11.19 0.12
C ARG A 162 -12.60 10.63 1.02
N GLU A 163 -12.21 9.74 1.92
CA GLU A 163 -13.02 9.26 3.05
C GLU A 163 -12.43 9.76 4.36
N LEU A 164 -13.16 9.56 5.46
CA LEU A 164 -12.82 10.01 6.82
C LEU A 164 -12.71 11.54 6.93
N SER A 165 -12.48 12.04 8.15
CA SER A 165 -12.32 13.46 8.46
C SER A 165 -13.48 14.35 7.94
N LYS A 166 -13.28 15.67 7.98
CA LYS A 166 -14.20 16.61 7.33
C LYS A 166 -14.24 16.45 5.81
N TYR A 167 -13.14 15.98 5.19
CA TYR A 167 -13.04 15.93 3.73
C TYR A 167 -13.93 14.83 3.16
N GLY A 168 -13.97 13.64 3.78
CA GLY A 168 -14.88 12.58 3.34
C GLY A 168 -16.34 12.88 3.64
N MET A 169 -16.64 13.68 4.66
CA MET A 169 -18.01 14.19 4.84
C MET A 169 -18.46 15.07 3.68
N LEU A 170 -17.54 15.81 3.02
CA LEU A 170 -17.90 16.68 1.90
C LEU A 170 -18.34 15.90 0.65
N GLU A 171 -17.99 14.62 0.52
CA GLU A 171 -18.45 13.76 -0.58
C GLU A 171 -19.95 13.46 -0.52
N PHE A 172 -20.60 13.72 0.64
CA PHE A 172 -22.01 13.43 0.88
C PHE A 172 -22.88 14.68 1.07
N VAL A 173 -22.37 15.90 0.81
CA VAL A 173 -23.11 17.15 1.03
C VAL A 173 -23.27 17.98 -0.24
N ASN A 174 -24.31 18.80 -0.28
CA ASN A 174 -24.53 19.80 -1.32
C ASN A 174 -24.19 21.20 -0.81
N ILE A 175 -23.04 21.76 -1.23
CA ILE A 175 -22.62 23.11 -0.85
C ILE A 175 -23.43 24.14 -1.66
N LYS A 176 -24.13 25.06 -0.97
CA LYS A 176 -24.96 26.10 -1.61
C LYS A 176 -24.44 27.49 -1.25
N SER A 177 -24.17 28.30 -2.27
CA SER A 177 -23.91 29.73 -2.11
C SER A 177 -25.19 30.55 -2.35
N ILE A 178 -25.50 31.46 -1.43
CA ILE A 178 -26.61 32.43 -1.57
C ILE A 178 -26.00 33.83 -1.45
N ARG A 179 -26.23 34.68 -2.43
CA ARG A 179 -25.70 36.05 -2.48
C ARG A 179 -26.85 37.04 -2.60
N PHE A 180 -26.88 38.02 -1.71
CA PHE A 180 -27.83 39.13 -1.74
C PHE A 180 -27.13 40.39 -2.24
N TYR A 181 -27.77 41.11 -3.15
CA TYR A 181 -27.31 42.41 -3.64
C TYR A 181 -28.42 43.43 -3.39
N ASP A 182 -28.43 43.99 -2.18
CA ASP A 182 -29.47 44.92 -1.72
C ASP A 182 -29.20 46.38 -2.17
N GLN A 183 -28.01 46.64 -2.73
CA GLN A 183 -27.68 47.91 -3.41
C GLN A 183 -26.77 47.60 -4.62
N LEU A 184 -27.28 47.82 -5.83
CA LEU A 184 -26.50 47.74 -7.08
C LEU A 184 -25.56 48.95 -7.17
N ILE A 185 -24.43 48.92 -6.46
CA ILE A 185 -23.34 49.87 -6.72
C ILE A 185 -22.57 49.31 -7.92
N HIS A 186 -22.62 50.00 -9.06
CA HIS A 186 -22.07 49.58 -10.37
C HIS A 186 -20.54 49.37 -10.43
N HIS A 187 -19.83 49.39 -9.30
CA HIS A 187 -18.38 49.20 -9.22
C HIS A 187 -18.02 48.01 -8.33
N HIS A 188 -18.37 46.80 -8.77
CA HIS A 188 -17.76 45.58 -8.22
C HIS A 188 -16.45 45.31 -8.98
N TYR A 189 -15.33 45.75 -8.43
CA TYR A 189 -14.03 45.17 -8.77
C TYR A 189 -13.88 43.87 -7.98
N VAL A 190 -13.68 42.77 -8.68
CA VAL A 190 -13.21 41.50 -8.11
C VAL A 190 -11.73 41.43 -8.44
N GLU A 191 -10.86 41.53 -7.44
CA GLU A 191 -9.47 41.03 -7.55
C GLU A 191 -9.45 39.51 -7.38
#